data_AF-A0A7J4R8L4-F1
#
_entry.id   AF-A0A7J4R8L4-F1
#
_cell.length_a   1.000
_cell.length_b   1.000
_cell.length_c   1.000
_cell.angle_alpha   90.00
_cell.angle_beta   90.00
_cell.angle_gamma   90.00
#
_symmetry.space_group_name_H-M   'P 1'
#
loop_
_entity.id
_entity.type
_entity.pdbx_description
1 polymer ?
#
loop_
_entity_poly.entity_id
_entity_poly.type
_entity_poly.pdbx_seq_one_letter_code
_entity_poly.pdbx_strand_id
1 'polypeptide(L)' 'CKEPWRGNIVILWDGRVTVCCVDYEGHMIIGDANKQSLRDIWNGRAIRMIRRMHLKKNFKGVCERCGEYETGYVDSRFD' A
#
# COMPACT_ATOMS: atom_id res chain seq x y z
N CYS A 1 8.91 -0.19 -4.41
CA CYS A 1 8.50 0.29 -3.06
C CYS A 1 8.61 -0.88 -2.09
N LYS A 2 9.19 -0.72 -0.89
CA LYS A 2 9.28 -1.79 0.14
C LYS A 2 8.14 -1.74 1.16
N GLU A 3 7.37 -0.65 1.21
CA GLU A 3 6.31 -0.45 2.22
C GLU A 3 5.27 -1.57 2.28
N PRO A 4 4.81 -2.19 1.16
CA PRO A 4 3.88 -3.31 1.24
C PRO A 4 4.42 -4.56 2.00
N TRP A 5 5.72 -4.63 2.26
CA TRP A 5 6.39 -5.73 2.96
C TRP A 5 6.97 -5.35 4.33
N ARG A 6 7.28 -4.06 4.56
CA ARG A 6 8.01 -3.61 5.75
C ARG A 6 7.25 -3.75 7.07
N GLY A 7 5.95 -4.02 7.04
CA GLY A 7 5.13 -4.27 8.23
C GLY A 7 4.44 -3.04 8.80
N ASN A 8 4.67 -1.86 8.23
CA ASN A 8 3.95 -0.64 8.61
C ASN A 8 2.51 -0.71 8.10
N ILE A 9 1.59 -1.16 8.95
CA ILE A 9 0.16 -1.06 8.72
C ILE A 9 -0.27 0.35 9.09
N VAL A 10 -0.91 1.04 8.15
CA VAL A 10 -1.42 2.39 8.38
C VAL A 10 -2.92 2.31 8.56
N ILE A 11 -3.40 2.69 9.74
CA ILE A 11 -4.81 2.75 10.10
C ILE A 11 -5.23 4.21 10.06
N LEU A 12 -6.21 4.54 9.24
CA LEU A 12 -6.82 5.86 9.15
C LEU A 12 -7.68 6.13 10.39
N TRP A 13 -8.06 7.40 10.59
CA TRP A 13 -8.80 7.83 11.79
C TRP A 13 -10.14 7.10 11.98
N ASP A 14 -10.75 6.61 10.90
CA ASP A 14 -12.03 5.89 10.91
C ASP A 14 -11.86 4.36 11.01
N GLY A 15 -10.62 3.88 11.16
CA GLY A 15 -10.28 2.46 11.27
C GLY A 15 -10.07 1.74 9.93
N ARG A 16 -10.33 2.39 8.79
CA ARG A 16 -9.92 1.83 7.49
C ARG A 16 -8.39 1.70 7.43
N VAL A 17 -7.91 0.60 6.88
CA VAL A 17 -6.48 0.31 6.77
C VAL A 17 -6.04 0.55 5.33
N THR A 18 -5.04 1.41 5.15
CA THR A 18 -4.44 1.69 3.83
C THR A 18 -3.11 0.96 3.64
N VAL A 19 -2.70 0.82 2.39
CA VAL A 19 -1.45 0.21 1.93
C VAL A 19 -0.18 0.93 2.41
N CYS A 20 -0.21 2.25 2.60
CA CYS A 20 0.98 3.07 2.85
C CYS A 20 0.59 4.43 3.45
N CYS A 21 1.50 5.07 4.20
CA CYS A 21 1.25 6.36 4.86
C CYS A 21 1.02 7.53 3.89
N VAL A 22 1.52 7.43 2.66
CA VAL A 22 1.29 8.45 1.63
C VAL A 22 -0.15 8.44 1.11
N ASP A 23 -0.90 7.35 1.31
CA ASP A 23 -2.31 7.23 0.96
C ASP A 23 -3.22 7.67 2.11
N TYR A 24 -2.98 8.88 2.63
CA TYR A 24 -3.72 9.43 3.76
C TYR A 24 -5.20 9.70 3.44
N GLU A 25 -5.54 9.84 2.15
CA GLU A 25 -6.92 9.95 1.66
C GLU A 25 -7.64 8.59 1.59
N GLY A 26 -6.91 7.48 1.66
CA GLY A 26 -7.46 6.13 1.69
C GLY A 26 -8.01 5.65 0.35
N HIS A 27 -7.33 5.95 -0.75
CA HIS A 27 -7.70 5.46 -2.10
C HIS A 27 -7.44 3.97 -2.28
N MET A 28 -6.50 3.40 -1.53
CA MET A 28 -6.12 1.99 -1.59
C MET A 28 -6.30 1.28 -0.26
N ILE A 29 -7.56 1.08 0.13
CA ILE A 29 -7.94 0.35 1.34
C ILE A 29 -7.68 -1.16 1.20
N ILE A 30 -7.00 -1.72 2.20
CA ILE A 30 -6.67 -3.14 2.29
C ILE A 30 -7.49 -3.89 3.37
N GLY A 31 -8.23 -3.18 4.22
CA GLY A 31 -9.10 -3.74 5.25
C GLY A 31 -9.69 -2.68 6.18
N ASP A 32 -10.35 -3.12 7.25
CA ASP A 32 -10.95 -2.26 8.28
C ASP A 32 -10.69 -2.88 9.66
N ALA A 33 -9.94 -2.17 10.51
CA ALA A 33 -9.52 -2.64 11.82
C ALA A 33 -10.68 -2.74 12.82
N ASN A 34 -11.83 -2.11 12.54
CA ASN A 34 -13.04 -2.29 13.34
C ASN A 34 -13.76 -3.62 13.05
N LYS A 35 -13.39 -4.29 11.94
CA LYS A 35 -14.09 -5.48 11.43
C LYS A 35 -13.20 -6.73 11.38
N GLN A 36 -11.89 -6.56 11.25
CA GLN A 36 -10.95 -7.66 11.00
C GLN A 36 -9.69 -7.49 11.85
N SER A 37 -9.06 -8.59 12.25
CA SER A 37 -7.76 -8.51 12.92
C SER A 37 -6.69 -7.96 11.96
N LEU A 38 -5.72 -7.20 12.48
CA LEU A 38 -4.61 -6.69 11.68
C LEU A 38 -3.82 -7.82 10.99
N ARG A 39 -3.74 -8.99 11.63
CA ARG A 39 -3.12 -10.19 11.07
C ARG A 39 -3.85 -10.66 9.82
N ASP A 40 -5.18 -10.66 9.83
CA ASP A 40 -5.99 -11.08 8.69
C ASP A 40 -5.93 -10.07 7.54
N ILE A 41 -5.91 -8.77 7.87
CA ILE A 41 -5.74 -7.69 6.88
C ILE A 41 -4.35 -7.80 6.23
N TRP A 42 -3.29 -7.93 7.01
CA TRP A 42 -1.90 -8.03 6.54
C TRP A 42 -1.61 -9.29 5.70
N ASN A 43 -2.34 -10.37 5.99
CA ASN A 43 -2.30 -11.60 5.22
C ASN A 43 -3.46 -11.70 4.24
N GLY A 44 -4.25 -10.65 4.05
CA GLY A 44 -5.46 -10.65 3.25
C GLY A 44 -5.19 -10.66 1.75
N ARG A 45 -6.24 -10.92 0.97
CA ARG A 45 -6.15 -10.93 -0.49
C ARG A 45 -5.71 -9.57 -1.06
N ALA A 46 -6.20 -8.46 -0.50
CA ALA A 46 -5.93 -7.11 -0.98
C ALA A 46 -4.43 -6.79 -0.97
N ILE A 47 -3.77 -6.90 0.18
CA ILE A 47 -2.33 -6.62 0.29
C ILE A 47 -1.48 -7.64 -0.46
N ARG A 48 -1.88 -8.93 -0.52
CA ARG A 48 -1.18 -9.93 -1.37
C ARG A 48 -1.22 -9.56 -2.84
N MET A 49 -2.34 -9.01 -3.33
CA MET A 49 -2.46 -8.56 -4.72
C MET A 49 -1.51 -7.39 -4.99
N ILE A 50 -1.48 -6.40 -4.10
CA ILE A 50 -0.57 -5.25 -4.20
C ILE A 50 0.89 -5.69 -4.20
N ARG A 51 1.28 -6.62 -3.31
CA ARG A 51 2.64 -7.20 -3.28
C ARG A 51 3.00 -7.87 -4.60
N ARG A 52 2.11 -8.69 -5.17
CA ARG A 52 2.35 -9.34 -6.48
C ARG A 52 2.52 -8.31 -7.60
N MET A 53 1.73 -7.26 -7.58
CA MET A 53 1.79 -6.18 -8.56
C MET A 53 3.13 -5.43 -8.47
N HIS A 54 3.58 -5.13 -7.25
CA HIS A 54 4.88 -4.49 -7.02
C HIS A 54 6.06 -5.39 -7.46
N LEU A 55 6.00 -6.71 -7.25
CA LEU A 55 7.03 -7.64 -7.76
C LEU A 55 7.14 -7.61 -9.29
N LYS A 56 6.04 -7.34 -9.98
CA LYS A 56 5.98 -7.22 -11.44
C LYS A 56 6.22 -5.79 -11.95
N LYS A 57 6.61 -4.85 -11.06
CA LYS A 57 6.68 -3.40 -11.36
C LYS A 57 5.40 -2.83 -11.97
N ASN A 58 4.24 -3.47 -11.74
CA ASN A 58 2.94 -3.02 -12.20
C ASN A 58 2.28 -2.20 -11.08
N PHE A 59 2.72 -0.97 -10.92
CA PHE A 59 2.17 -0.06 -9.91
C PHE A 59 0.76 0.39 -10.31
N LYS A 60 -0.14 0.54 -9.33
CA LYS A 60 -1.51 1.04 -9.51
C LYS A 60 -1.89 2.03 -8.41
N GLY A 61 -2.85 2.90 -8.70
CA GLY A 61 -3.37 3.89 -7.74
C GLY A 61 -2.27 4.84 -7.29
N VAL A 62 -2.21 5.12 -5.99
CA VAL A 62 -1.21 6.04 -5.42
C VAL A 62 0.25 5.65 -5.73
N CYS A 63 0.51 4.36 -6.04
CA CYS A 63 1.85 3.89 -6.35
C CYS A 63 2.31 4.27 -7.77
N GLU A 64 1.42 4.60 -8.71
CA GLU A 64 1.81 4.91 -10.10
C GLU A 64 2.64 6.19 -10.21
N ARG A 65 2.36 7.16 -9.35
CA ARG A 65 3.04 8.48 -9.31
C ARG A 65 3.85 8.67 -8.04
N CYS A 66 4.14 7.60 -7.32
CA CYS A 66 4.94 7.64 -6.10
C CYS A 66 6.43 7.63 -6.46
N GLY A 67 7.18 8.65 -6.02
CA GLY A 67 8.61 8.75 -6.26
C GLY A 67 9.48 7.83 -5.39
N GLU A 68 8.93 6.90 -4.60
CA GLU A 68 9.77 5.99 -3.81
C GLU A 68 10.66 5.11 -4.71
N TYR A 69 10.20 4.80 -5.94
CA TYR A 69 10.91 4.03 -6.96
C TYR A 69 10.58 4.59 -8.33
N GLU A 70 11.43 4.31 -9.33
CA GLU A 70 11.16 4.68 -10.72
C GLU A 70 9.88 4.00 -11.20
N THR A 71 8.97 4.80 -11.75
CA THR A 71 7.75 4.36 -12.41
C THR A 71 7.71 4.88 -13.84
N GLY A 72 6.68 4.50 -14.61
CA GLY A 72 6.46 5.09 -15.93
C GLY A 72 6.02 6.56 -15.92
N TYR A 73 5.87 7.19 -14.75
CA TYR A 73 5.36 8.56 -14.60
C TYR A 73 6.27 9.49 -13.81
N VAL A 74 7.09 8.95 -12.89
CA VAL A 74 7.97 9.73 -12.02
C VAL A 74 9.29 8.98 -11.80
N ASP A 75 10.39 9.74 -11.77
CA ASP A 75 11.71 9.22 -11.39
C ASP A 75 11.76 8.88 -9.90
N SER A 76 12.68 8.00 -9.50
CA SER A 76 12.90 7.72 -8.08
C SER A 76 13.49 8.94 -7.38
N ARG A 77 12.89 9.30 -6.24
CA ARG A 77 13.34 10.32 -5.30
C ARG A 77 14.63 9.92 -4.58
N PHE A 78 14.89 8.62 -4.49
CA PHE A 78 16.10 8.07 -3.86
C PHE A 78 16.94 7.38 -4.94
N ASP A 79 18.24 7.69 -4.92
CA ASP A 79 19.25 7.12 -5.82
C ASP A 79 19.62 5.66 -5.46
#